data_AF-A0A2G9RLW7-F1
#
_entry.id   AF-A0A2G9RLW7-F1
#
_cell.length_a   1.000
_cell.length_b   1.000
_cell.length_c   1.000
_cell.angle_alpha   90.00
_cell.angle_beta   90.00
_cell.angle_gamma   90.00
#
_symmetry.space_group_name_H-M   'P 1'
#
loop_
_entity.id
_entity.type
_entity.pdbx_description
1 polymer ?
#
loop_
_entity_poly.entity_id
_entity_poly.type
_entity_poly.pdbx_seq_one_letter_code
_entity_poly.pdbx_strand_id
1 'polypeptide(L)'
;MFNKLLYFCNICQILSSRYLLYDVNPPEGFNLRRDVYIRMASLLKTLRKSSEWVLVLPPWGRLYHWQSPDIHQIRIPWAEFFDLDSLNKNIPVIEYEDFLAESGGPFIDQVYVLQGYAEGWKEGTWEEKVDQRPCIDKLMYSEDKNGYYRGWFWGYEETRGLSVTCLSVQGSASIIAPVLLKNTTARSVMLDRAENLLHDHYGGKDYWDTRRSMVYAQHLRIVGDEFRAHLLQSNDEADKTIFQEDWTKVKVLGCLPNFYF
;
A
#
# COMPACT_ATOMS: atom_id res chain seq x y z
N MET A 1 -24.07 -18.44 -22.99
CA MET A 1 -23.00 -19.34 -22.48
C MET A 1 -21.71 -18.58 -22.15
N PHE A 2 -21.27 -17.61 -22.97
CA PHE A 2 -20.06 -16.80 -22.72
C PHE A 2 -20.05 -16.03 -21.38
N ASN A 3 -21.16 -15.40 -20.97
CA ASN A 3 -21.22 -14.67 -19.70
C ASN A 3 -21.12 -15.55 -18.44
N LYS A 4 -21.52 -16.82 -18.49
CA LYS A 4 -21.35 -17.75 -17.36
C LYS A 4 -19.89 -18.20 -17.21
N LEU A 5 -19.16 -18.37 -18.31
CA LEU A 5 -17.73 -18.71 -18.28
C LEU A 5 -16.86 -17.55 -17.77
N LEU A 6 -17.17 -16.30 -18.14
CA LEU A 6 -16.49 -15.11 -17.60
C LEU A 6 -16.75 -14.93 -16.10
N TYR A 7 -17.98 -15.13 -15.64
CA TYR A 7 -18.32 -15.10 -14.21
C TYR A 7 -17.61 -16.21 -13.40
N PHE A 8 -17.58 -17.44 -13.92
CA PHE A 8 -16.88 -18.55 -13.28
C PHE A 8 -15.35 -18.34 -13.24
N CYS A 9 -14.77 -17.70 -14.26
CA CYS A 9 -13.34 -17.40 -14.32
C CYS A 9 -12.94 -16.34 -13.30
N ASN A 10 -13.71 -15.25 -13.17
CA ASN A 10 -13.45 -14.20 -12.17
C ASN A 10 -13.59 -14.75 -10.74
N ILE A 11 -14.59 -15.59 -10.45
CA ILE A 11 -14.75 -16.23 -9.13
C ILE A 11 -13.58 -17.20 -8.83
N CYS A 12 -13.10 -17.94 -9.83
CA CYS A 12 -11.97 -18.85 -9.68
C CYS A 12 -10.64 -18.09 -9.44
N GLN A 13 -10.44 -16.95 -10.09
CA GLN A 13 -9.29 -16.07 -9.83
C GLN A 13 -9.35 -15.46 -8.42
N ILE A 14 -10.52 -15.00 -7.96
CA ILE A 14 -10.71 -14.43 -6.61
C ILE A 14 -10.45 -15.48 -5.51
N LEU A 15 -10.85 -16.74 -5.73
CA LEU A 15 -10.61 -17.84 -4.78
C LEU A 15 -9.13 -18.28 -4.72
N SER A 16 -8.32 -17.98 -5.73
CA SER A 16 -6.91 -18.37 -5.84
C SER A 16 -5.92 -17.24 -5.50
N SER A 17 -6.40 -16.00 -5.38
CA SER A 17 -5.56 -14.83 -5.09
C SER A 17 -5.08 -14.82 -3.64
N ARG A 18 -3.83 -14.39 -3.46
CA ARG A 18 -3.24 -14.04 -2.16
C ARG A 18 -3.35 -12.53 -1.93
N TYR A 19 -3.49 -12.12 -0.68
CA TYR A 19 -3.70 -10.74 -0.27
C TYR A 19 -2.48 -10.23 0.48
N LEU A 20 -1.92 -9.13 -0.01
CA LEU A 20 -0.89 -8.37 0.69
C LEU A 20 -1.56 -7.20 1.41
N LEU A 21 -1.39 -7.13 2.73
CA LEU A 21 -1.81 -6.00 3.56
C LEU A 21 -0.57 -5.36 4.18
N TYR A 22 -0.66 -4.11 4.62
CA TYR A 22 0.44 -3.46 5.32
C TYR A 22 -0.03 -2.33 6.23
N ASP A 23 0.72 -2.06 7.29
CA ASP A 23 0.58 -0.83 8.06
C ASP A 23 1.95 -0.18 8.29
N VAL A 24 1.92 1.05 8.76
CA VAL A 24 3.07 1.92 8.95
C VAL A 24 3.07 2.38 10.40
N ASN A 25 4.26 2.58 10.96
CA ASN A 25 4.45 3.15 12.31
C ASN A 25 3.46 4.29 12.61
N PRO A 26 2.73 4.27 13.75
CA PRO A 26 1.65 5.21 14.03
C PRO A 26 1.99 6.71 13.91
N PRO A 27 3.19 7.19 14.29
CA PRO A 27 3.57 8.60 14.14
C PRO A 27 3.67 9.07 12.68
N GLU A 28 3.76 8.17 11.70
CA GLU A 28 3.99 8.54 10.31
C GLU A 28 2.79 9.21 9.65
N GLY A 29 3.05 10.36 9.03
CA GLY A 29 2.05 11.21 8.40
C GLY A 29 1.51 10.68 7.06
N PHE A 30 0.46 11.34 6.57
CA PHE A 30 -0.22 11.00 5.31
C PHE A 30 0.74 10.85 4.11
N ASN A 31 1.66 11.80 3.94
CA ASN A 31 2.57 11.80 2.79
C ASN A 31 3.65 10.70 2.86
N LEU A 32 4.14 10.34 4.05
CA LEU A 32 5.07 9.22 4.15
C LEU A 32 4.34 7.89 3.89
N ARG A 33 3.11 7.73 4.37
CA ARG A 33 2.29 6.54 4.06
C ARG A 33 2.03 6.37 2.57
N ARG A 34 1.86 7.47 1.82
CA ARG A 34 1.81 7.46 0.35
C ARG A 34 3.11 7.00 -0.30
N ASP A 35 4.25 7.36 0.28
CA ASP A 35 5.55 6.86 -0.20
C ASP A 35 5.71 5.36 0.10
N VAL A 36 5.30 4.89 1.27
CA VAL A 36 5.30 3.45 1.62
C VAL A 36 4.38 2.65 0.69
N TYR A 37 3.24 3.19 0.28
CA TYR A 37 2.39 2.57 -0.75
C TYR A 37 3.18 2.26 -2.03
N ILE A 38 4.06 3.16 -2.49
CA ILE A 38 4.87 2.95 -3.69
C ILE A 38 5.82 1.75 -3.50
N ARG A 39 6.40 1.63 -2.29
CA ARG A 39 7.27 0.50 -1.92
C ARG A 39 6.48 -0.82 -1.93
N MET A 40 5.29 -0.85 -1.33
CA MET A 40 4.43 -2.04 -1.31
C MET A 40 3.93 -2.42 -2.70
N ALA A 41 3.59 -1.44 -3.54
CA ALA A 41 3.22 -1.68 -4.92
C ALA A 41 4.37 -2.28 -5.74
N SER A 42 5.61 -1.89 -5.45
CA SER A 42 6.81 -2.44 -6.10
C SER A 42 7.04 -3.90 -5.69
N LEU A 43 6.91 -4.20 -4.39
CA LEU A 43 6.88 -5.58 -3.89
C LEU A 43 5.75 -6.39 -4.56
N LEU A 44 4.54 -5.85 -4.66
CA LEU A 44 3.42 -6.54 -5.31
C LEU A 44 3.72 -6.87 -6.78
N LYS A 45 4.30 -5.94 -7.54
CA LYS A 45 4.76 -6.19 -8.92
C LYS A 45 5.75 -7.34 -9.00
N THR A 46 6.64 -7.46 -8.01
CA THR A 46 7.58 -8.60 -7.91
C THR A 46 6.86 -9.92 -7.60
N LEU A 47 5.95 -9.94 -6.62
CA LEU A 47 5.17 -11.14 -6.25
C LEU A 47 4.32 -11.66 -7.42
N ARG A 48 3.73 -10.75 -8.20
CA ARG A 48 2.90 -11.05 -9.36
C ARG A 48 3.65 -11.67 -10.54
N LYS A 49 4.98 -11.69 -10.53
CA LYS A 49 5.77 -12.47 -11.49
C LYS A 49 5.64 -13.98 -11.27
N SER A 50 5.15 -14.41 -10.10
CA SER A 50 5.09 -15.83 -9.72
C SER A 50 3.70 -16.35 -9.39
N SER A 51 2.81 -15.51 -8.84
CA SER A 51 1.45 -15.93 -8.43
C SER A 51 0.50 -14.73 -8.41
N GLU A 52 -0.81 -14.96 -8.38
CA GLU A 52 -1.78 -13.87 -8.27
C GLU A 52 -1.79 -13.27 -6.86
N TRP A 53 -1.53 -11.97 -6.80
CA TRP A 53 -1.56 -11.17 -5.57
C TRP A 53 -2.36 -9.89 -5.79
N VAL A 54 -3.11 -9.51 -4.75
CA VAL A 54 -3.86 -8.25 -4.68
C VAL A 54 -3.36 -7.46 -3.48
N LEU A 55 -3.15 -6.15 -3.65
CA LEU A 55 -2.82 -5.26 -2.54
C LEU A 55 -4.11 -4.76 -1.90
N VAL A 56 -4.29 -5.03 -0.61
CA VAL A 56 -5.38 -4.47 0.18
C VAL A 56 -4.95 -3.12 0.71
N LEU A 57 -5.74 -2.10 0.40
CA LEU A 57 -5.44 -0.72 0.77
C LEU A 57 -5.73 -0.50 2.28
N PRO A 58 -4.74 -0.05 3.08
CA PRO A 58 -4.94 0.14 4.51
C PRO A 58 -5.84 1.37 4.74
N PRO A 59 -6.95 1.24 5.48
CA PRO A 59 -7.82 2.38 5.76
C PRO A 59 -7.08 3.52 6.45
N TRP A 60 -7.40 4.74 6.07
CA TRP A 60 -6.82 5.92 6.70
C TRP A 60 -7.44 6.14 8.08
N GLY A 61 -6.60 6.52 9.04
CA GLY A 61 -7.08 6.91 10.35
C GLY A 61 -5.97 7.19 11.35
N ARG A 62 -6.33 7.92 12.42
CA ARG A 62 -5.43 8.28 13.55
C ARG A 62 -4.06 8.84 13.13
N LEU A 63 -4.03 9.61 12.06
CA LEU A 63 -2.82 10.32 11.66
C LEU A 63 -2.50 11.39 12.71
N TYR A 64 -1.26 11.44 13.20
CA TYR A 64 -0.85 12.34 14.30
C TYR A 64 -1.22 13.83 14.08
N HIS A 65 -1.27 14.25 12.82
CA HIS A 65 -1.61 15.63 12.42
C HIS A 65 -3.11 15.88 12.22
N TRP A 66 -3.94 14.86 12.32
CA TRP A 66 -5.38 14.96 12.13
C TRP A 66 -6.01 15.27 13.48
N GLN A 67 -6.29 16.56 13.69
CA GLN A 67 -6.62 17.11 15.00
C GLN A 67 -8.09 17.46 15.15
N SER A 68 -8.92 17.29 14.12
CA SER A 68 -10.34 17.68 14.16
C SER A 68 -11.12 16.71 15.06
N PRO A 69 -11.37 17.08 16.33
CA PRO A 69 -11.87 16.12 17.32
C PRO A 69 -13.33 15.73 17.03
N ASP A 70 -14.05 16.58 16.28
CA ASP A 70 -15.46 16.41 15.95
C ASP A 70 -15.70 15.55 14.70
N ILE A 71 -14.63 15.13 14.00
CA ILE A 71 -14.74 14.32 12.79
C ILE A 71 -14.25 12.92 13.09
N HIS A 72 -15.10 11.92 12.81
CA HIS A 72 -14.70 10.52 12.89
C HIS A 72 -13.65 10.21 11.83
N GLN A 73 -12.38 10.20 12.25
CA GLN A 73 -11.21 10.11 11.38
C GLN A 73 -10.52 8.75 11.48
N ILE A 74 -11.30 7.67 11.38
CA ILE A 74 -10.83 6.29 11.35
C ILE A 74 -11.58 5.50 10.28
N ARG A 75 -10.95 4.42 9.78
CA ARG A 75 -11.54 3.52 8.78
C ARG A 75 -11.94 4.23 7.47
N ILE A 76 -11.27 5.32 7.11
CA ILE A 76 -11.60 6.06 5.89
C ILE A 76 -11.04 5.30 4.67
N PRO A 77 -11.85 5.00 3.64
CA PRO A 77 -11.37 4.28 2.46
C PRO A 77 -10.46 5.16 1.60
N TRP A 78 -9.68 4.53 0.73
CA TRP A 78 -8.81 5.24 -0.21
C TRP A 78 -9.57 6.02 -1.26
N ALA A 79 -10.78 5.58 -1.63
CA ALA A 79 -11.68 6.28 -2.56
C ALA A 79 -11.98 7.75 -2.17
N GLU A 80 -11.90 8.09 -0.88
CA GLU A 80 -12.06 9.47 -0.40
C GLU A 80 -10.88 10.38 -0.81
N PHE A 81 -9.72 9.81 -1.12
CA PHE A 81 -8.50 10.57 -1.45
C PHE A 81 -7.97 10.31 -2.85
N PHE A 82 -8.15 9.10 -3.37
CA PHE A 82 -7.54 8.64 -4.62
C PHE A 82 -8.57 7.96 -5.53
N ASP A 83 -8.34 8.10 -6.84
CA ASP A 83 -9.10 7.40 -7.86
C ASP A 83 -8.67 5.93 -7.94
N LEU A 84 -9.53 5.02 -7.49
CA LEU A 84 -9.21 3.58 -7.41
C LEU A 84 -9.01 2.95 -8.80
N ASP A 85 -9.71 3.42 -9.82
CA ASP A 85 -9.53 2.95 -11.20
C ASP A 85 -8.13 3.29 -11.72
N SER A 86 -7.63 4.49 -11.41
CA SER A 86 -6.26 4.91 -11.71
C SER A 86 -5.23 4.05 -10.99
N LEU A 87 -5.43 3.72 -9.71
CA LEU A 87 -4.55 2.79 -8.98
C LEU A 87 -4.56 1.40 -9.62
N ASN A 88 -5.75 0.88 -9.95
CA ASN A 88 -5.94 -0.46 -10.53
C ASN A 88 -5.30 -0.65 -11.91
N LYS A 89 -5.12 0.44 -12.68
CA LYS A 89 -4.33 0.40 -13.93
C LYS A 89 -2.85 0.07 -13.72
N ASN A 90 -2.29 0.32 -12.52
CA ASN A 90 -0.88 0.02 -12.20
C ASN A 90 -0.72 -1.34 -11.52
N ILE A 91 -1.52 -1.60 -10.49
CA ILE A 91 -1.51 -2.85 -9.71
C ILE A 91 -2.92 -3.16 -9.21
N PRO A 92 -3.29 -4.43 -9.01
CA PRO A 92 -4.61 -4.80 -8.51
C PRO A 92 -4.71 -4.37 -7.05
N VAL A 93 -5.67 -3.50 -6.77
CA VAL A 93 -5.94 -2.97 -5.44
C VAL A 93 -7.40 -3.14 -5.09
N ILE A 94 -7.68 -3.44 -3.83
CA ILE A 94 -9.02 -3.46 -3.25
C ILE A 94 -9.03 -2.72 -1.92
N GLU A 95 -10.20 -2.20 -1.53
CA GLU A 95 -10.36 -1.62 -0.20
C GLU A 95 -10.34 -2.73 0.87
N TYR A 96 -10.10 -2.35 2.12
CA TYR A 96 -10.08 -3.32 3.22
C TYR A 96 -11.44 -4.01 3.43
N GLU A 97 -12.55 -3.30 3.27
CA GLU A 97 -13.89 -3.90 3.40
C GLU A 97 -14.18 -4.92 2.30
N ASP A 98 -13.68 -4.71 1.08
CA ASP A 98 -13.79 -5.69 0.00
C ASP A 98 -12.99 -6.95 0.35
N PHE A 99 -11.80 -6.80 0.93
CA PHE A 99 -11.03 -7.92 1.44
C PHE A 99 -11.80 -8.72 2.51
N LEU A 100 -12.50 -8.06 3.44
CA LEU A 100 -13.31 -8.74 4.45
C LEU A 100 -14.43 -9.58 3.80
N ALA A 101 -15.05 -9.07 2.74
CA ALA A 101 -16.09 -9.77 2.00
C ALA A 101 -15.53 -10.96 1.17
N GLU A 102 -14.40 -10.79 0.49
CA GLU A 102 -13.82 -11.79 -0.41
C GLU A 102 -13.07 -12.92 0.31
N SER A 103 -12.40 -12.60 1.42
CA SER A 103 -11.59 -13.57 2.17
C SER A 103 -12.45 -14.53 3.02
N GLY A 104 -13.71 -14.18 3.26
CA GLY A 104 -14.65 -14.96 4.07
C GLY A 104 -14.64 -14.59 5.56
N GLY A 105 -14.01 -13.48 5.95
CA GLY A 105 -14.07 -12.95 7.30
C GLY A 105 -12.90 -12.04 7.68
N PRO A 106 -12.88 -11.51 8.92
CA PRO A 106 -11.89 -10.55 9.37
C PRO A 106 -10.60 -11.23 9.85
N PHE A 107 -10.09 -12.21 9.07
CA PHE A 107 -8.92 -13.01 9.43
C PHE A 107 -7.74 -12.73 8.52
N ILE A 108 -6.59 -12.45 9.13
CA ILE A 108 -5.30 -12.31 8.48
C ILE A 108 -4.46 -13.52 8.87
N ASP A 109 -4.06 -14.35 7.91
CA ASP A 109 -3.40 -15.62 8.19
C ASP A 109 -2.02 -15.41 8.83
N GLN A 110 -1.24 -14.45 8.32
CA GLN A 110 0.09 -14.17 8.84
C GLN A 110 0.35 -12.67 8.93
N VAL A 111 0.78 -12.22 10.11
CA VAL A 111 1.32 -10.88 10.32
C VAL A 111 2.83 -11.00 10.50
N TYR A 112 3.59 -10.26 9.70
CA TYR A 112 5.01 -10.06 9.90
C TYR A 112 5.25 -8.63 10.40
N VAL A 113 5.77 -8.50 11.62
CA VAL A 113 6.20 -7.21 12.16
C VAL A 113 7.64 -6.96 11.73
N LEU A 114 7.83 -5.98 10.86
CA LEU A 114 9.15 -5.64 10.35
C LEU A 114 9.93 -4.82 11.38
N GLN A 115 11.22 -5.13 11.51
CA GLN A 115 12.13 -4.47 12.44
C GLN A 115 13.54 -4.41 11.84
N GLY A 116 14.41 -3.57 12.41
CA GLY A 116 15.84 -3.62 12.11
C GLY A 116 16.51 -4.90 12.66
N TYR A 117 17.77 -5.11 12.30
CA TYR A 117 18.62 -6.10 12.97
C TYR A 117 19.08 -5.54 14.33
N ALA A 118 18.91 -6.31 15.41
CA ALA A 118 19.27 -5.89 16.77
C ALA A 118 20.77 -5.59 16.91
N GLU A 119 21.59 -6.33 16.16
CA GLU A 119 23.04 -6.14 16.05
C GLU A 119 23.45 -4.89 15.24
N GLY A 120 22.50 -4.20 14.60
CA GLY A 120 22.77 -3.10 13.67
C GLY A 120 23.52 -3.55 12.42
N TRP A 121 24.25 -2.63 11.80
CA TRP A 121 25.17 -2.92 10.69
C TRP A 121 26.56 -2.37 11.01
N LYS A 122 27.60 -3.07 10.53
CA LYS A 122 28.98 -2.59 10.64
C LYS A 122 29.30 -1.68 9.45
N GLU A 123 30.10 -0.65 9.65
CA GLU A 123 30.55 0.24 8.58
C GLU A 123 31.14 -0.58 7.41
N GLY A 124 30.68 -0.30 6.19
CA GLY A 124 31.19 -0.92 4.95
C GLY A 124 30.53 -2.22 4.49
N THR A 125 29.56 -2.80 5.23
CA THR A 125 28.85 -4.04 4.83
C THR A 125 27.33 -3.86 4.88
N TRP A 126 26.80 -2.99 4.02
CA TRP A 126 25.36 -2.95 3.80
C TRP A 126 24.97 -4.08 2.83
N GLU A 127 24.23 -5.05 3.33
CA GLU A 127 23.74 -6.20 2.57
C GLU A 127 22.22 -6.25 2.71
N GLU A 128 21.53 -6.54 1.60
CA GLU A 128 20.09 -6.79 1.65
C GLU A 128 19.83 -8.19 2.21
N LYS A 129 19.05 -8.25 3.29
CA LYS A 129 18.72 -9.51 3.98
C LYS A 129 17.42 -9.39 4.74
N VAL A 130 16.78 -10.55 4.93
CA VAL A 130 15.57 -10.71 5.71
C VAL A 130 15.66 -12.02 6.48
N ASP A 131 15.45 -11.96 7.79
CA ASP A 131 15.49 -13.12 8.67
C ASP A 131 14.34 -13.08 9.67
N GLN A 132 13.74 -14.24 9.93
CA GLN A 132 12.88 -14.39 11.09
C GLN A 132 13.73 -14.31 12.36
N ARG A 133 13.42 -13.36 13.24
CA ARG A 133 14.16 -13.09 14.47
C ARG A 133 13.18 -12.90 15.64
N PRO A 134 13.64 -13.03 16.89
CA PRO A 134 12.85 -12.62 18.03
C PRO A 134 12.42 -11.16 17.89
N CYS A 135 11.20 -10.85 18.33
CA CYS A 135 10.70 -9.48 18.38
C CYS A 135 11.55 -8.65 19.33
N ILE A 136 12.09 -7.53 18.85
CA ILE A 136 12.94 -6.63 19.65
C ILE A 136 12.08 -5.87 20.65
N ASP A 137 11.06 -5.17 20.12
CA ASP A 137 10.11 -4.44 20.94
C ASP A 137 8.96 -5.35 21.39
N LYS A 138 8.28 -4.93 22.46
CA LYS A 138 7.05 -5.57 22.89
C LYS A 138 6.01 -5.47 21.77
N LEU A 139 5.53 -6.62 21.31
CA LEU A 139 4.46 -6.69 20.31
C LEU A 139 3.24 -5.88 20.76
N MET A 140 2.69 -5.09 19.83
CA MET A 140 1.39 -4.44 19.99
C MET A 140 0.21 -5.40 19.76
N TYR A 141 0.51 -6.64 19.41
CA TYR A 141 -0.45 -7.72 19.24
C TYR A 141 -0.53 -8.56 20.51
N SER A 142 -1.73 -9.02 20.85
CA SER A 142 -1.98 -9.87 22.02
C SER A 142 -2.98 -10.97 21.70
N GLU A 143 -2.76 -12.17 22.21
CA GLU A 143 -3.67 -13.30 22.00
C GLU A 143 -4.96 -13.12 22.80
N ASP A 144 -6.09 -13.44 22.17
CA ASP A 144 -7.38 -13.55 22.83
C ASP A 144 -7.62 -14.95 23.40
N LYS A 145 -8.78 -15.15 24.03
CA LYS A 145 -9.15 -16.42 24.68
C LYS A 145 -9.23 -17.60 23.71
N ASN A 146 -9.33 -17.35 22.41
CA ASN A 146 -9.42 -18.36 21.37
C ASN A 146 -8.07 -18.60 20.67
N GLY A 147 -6.99 -17.95 21.13
CA GLY A 147 -5.65 -18.06 20.55
C GLY A 147 -5.44 -17.22 19.29
N TYR A 148 -6.36 -16.28 18.98
CA TYR A 148 -6.17 -15.36 17.86
C TYR A 148 -5.52 -14.05 18.33
N TYR A 149 -4.67 -13.46 17.49
CA TYR A 149 -4.04 -12.19 17.79
C TYR A 149 -4.98 -11.01 17.51
N ARG A 150 -5.18 -10.17 18.53
CA ARG A 150 -5.81 -8.86 18.44
C ARG A 150 -4.73 -7.79 18.34
N GLY A 151 -5.01 -6.73 17.58
CA GLY A 151 -4.12 -5.60 17.38
C GLY A 151 -4.90 -4.36 16.95
N TRP A 152 -4.19 -3.34 16.46
CA TRP A 152 -4.81 -2.11 15.98
C TRP A 152 -5.68 -2.34 14.74
N PHE A 153 -5.16 -3.06 13.73
CA PHE A 153 -5.84 -3.41 12.47
C PHE A 153 -6.71 -2.27 11.90
N TRP A 154 -6.11 -1.08 11.76
CA TRP A 154 -6.75 0.14 11.22
C TRP A 154 -8.05 0.56 11.93
N GLY A 155 -8.23 0.13 13.17
CA GLY A 155 -9.40 0.43 13.99
C GLY A 155 -10.54 -0.58 13.86
N TYR A 156 -10.36 -1.71 13.16
CA TYR A 156 -11.32 -2.81 13.07
C TYR A 156 -11.12 -3.79 14.25
N GLU A 157 -11.99 -3.69 15.25
CA GLU A 157 -11.90 -4.48 16.49
C GLU A 157 -12.23 -5.95 16.28
N GLU A 158 -12.89 -6.29 15.18
CA GLU A 158 -13.24 -7.62 14.73
C GLU A 158 -12.07 -8.36 14.07
N THR A 159 -11.05 -7.64 13.60
CA THR A 159 -9.92 -8.22 12.87
C THR A 159 -9.02 -9.06 13.76
N ARG A 160 -8.65 -10.24 13.27
CA ARG A 160 -7.82 -11.23 13.97
C ARG A 160 -6.66 -11.68 13.10
N GLY A 161 -5.47 -11.73 13.68
CA GLY A 161 -4.32 -12.43 13.10
C GLY A 161 -4.28 -13.88 13.57
N LEU A 162 -4.05 -14.83 12.66
CA LEU A 162 -3.88 -16.24 13.05
C LEU A 162 -2.46 -16.52 13.58
N SER A 163 -1.46 -15.81 13.04
CA SER A 163 -0.05 -15.92 13.43
C SER A 163 0.62 -14.55 13.36
N VAL A 164 1.46 -14.23 14.36
CA VAL A 164 2.26 -12.99 14.40
C VAL A 164 3.71 -13.37 14.65
N THR A 165 4.61 -12.94 13.77
CA THR A 165 6.06 -13.13 13.94
C THR A 165 6.83 -11.88 13.53
N CYS A 166 8.06 -11.74 14.01
CA CYS A 166 8.90 -10.59 13.66
C CYS A 166 9.94 -10.98 12.60
N LEU A 167 10.15 -10.10 11.62
CA LEU A 167 11.19 -10.22 10.61
C LEU A 167 12.15 -9.04 10.76
N SER A 168 13.42 -9.35 11.01
CA SER A 168 14.48 -8.34 10.86
C SER A 168 14.78 -8.19 9.38
N VAL A 169 14.72 -6.95 8.88
CA VAL A 169 14.90 -6.65 7.45
C VAL A 169 15.87 -5.49 7.26
N GLN A 170 16.67 -5.60 6.21
CA GLN A 170 17.53 -4.57 5.69
C GLN A 170 17.48 -4.67 4.16
N GLY A 171 16.98 -3.66 3.48
CA GLY A 171 16.93 -3.66 2.01
C GLY A 171 15.67 -3.06 1.42
N SER A 172 15.57 -3.19 0.11
CA SER A 172 14.44 -2.76 -0.68
C SER A 172 13.21 -3.65 -0.48
N ALA A 173 12.02 -3.14 -0.78
CA ALA A 173 10.75 -3.84 -0.54
C ALA A 173 10.71 -5.27 -1.13
N SER A 174 11.28 -5.47 -2.31
CA SER A 174 11.33 -6.79 -2.97
C SER A 174 12.19 -7.84 -2.25
N ILE A 175 13.03 -7.47 -1.27
CA ILE A 175 13.83 -8.44 -0.49
C ILE A 175 12.96 -9.44 0.27
N ILE A 176 11.72 -9.06 0.60
CA ILE A 176 10.76 -9.90 1.32
C ILE A 176 10.06 -10.91 0.40
N ALA A 177 10.10 -10.73 -0.93
CA ALA A 177 9.38 -11.59 -1.88
C ALA A 177 9.66 -13.10 -1.71
N PRO A 178 10.91 -13.57 -1.48
CA PRO A 178 11.17 -14.99 -1.23
C PRO A 178 10.45 -15.53 0.01
N VAL A 179 10.35 -14.74 1.08
CA VAL A 179 9.62 -15.13 2.31
C VAL A 179 8.14 -15.34 1.99
N LEU A 180 7.54 -14.40 1.27
CA LEU A 180 6.11 -14.45 0.92
C LEU A 180 5.79 -15.56 -0.09
N LEU A 181 6.69 -15.86 -1.01
CA LEU A 181 6.47 -16.87 -2.06
C LEU A 181 6.82 -18.30 -1.63
N LYS A 182 7.83 -18.48 -0.77
CA LYS A 182 8.38 -19.81 -0.46
C LYS A 182 8.18 -20.24 0.99
N ASN A 183 8.21 -19.31 1.94
CA ASN A 183 8.24 -19.65 3.37
C ASN A 183 6.85 -19.69 4.01
N THR A 184 5.80 -19.31 3.28
CA THR A 184 4.44 -19.31 3.80
C THR A 184 3.41 -19.67 2.73
N THR A 185 2.43 -20.48 3.11
CA THR A 185 1.24 -20.81 2.31
C THR A 185 0.04 -19.92 2.67
N ALA A 186 0.22 -18.91 3.54
CA ALA A 186 -0.81 -17.98 3.96
C ALA A 186 -1.48 -17.29 2.76
N ARG A 187 -2.82 -17.25 2.76
CA ARG A 187 -3.60 -16.56 1.74
C ARG A 187 -3.58 -15.06 1.98
N SER A 188 -3.64 -14.60 3.22
CA SER A 188 -3.53 -13.18 3.58
C SER A 188 -2.30 -12.91 4.45
N VAL A 189 -1.43 -12.01 3.99
CA VAL A 189 -0.20 -11.64 4.71
C VAL A 189 -0.16 -10.14 4.94
N MET A 190 -0.01 -9.74 6.19
CA MET A 190 0.17 -8.34 6.60
C MET A 190 1.63 -8.06 6.95
N LEU A 191 2.19 -7.01 6.34
CA LEU A 191 3.48 -6.44 6.72
C LEU A 191 3.26 -5.21 7.61
N ASP A 192 3.39 -5.38 8.92
CA ASP A 192 3.37 -4.25 9.85
C ASP A 192 4.76 -3.58 9.87
N ARG A 193 4.81 -2.28 10.19
CA ARG A 193 6.03 -1.46 10.17
C ARG A 193 6.70 -1.43 8.79
N ALA A 194 5.89 -1.34 7.74
CA ALA A 194 6.34 -1.38 6.35
C ALA A 194 7.31 -0.23 5.96
N GLU A 195 7.43 0.82 6.78
CA GLU A 195 8.43 1.87 6.58
C GLU A 195 9.88 1.38 6.64
N ASN A 196 10.13 0.21 7.26
CA ASN A 196 11.46 -0.41 7.33
C ASN A 196 11.99 -0.87 5.96
N LEU A 197 11.12 -0.99 4.96
CA LEU A 197 11.49 -1.37 3.60
C LEU A 197 11.83 -0.14 2.77
N LEU A 198 12.89 -0.22 1.96
CA LEU A 198 13.29 0.85 1.05
C LEU A 198 12.63 0.69 -0.34
N HIS A 199 12.79 1.69 -1.20
CA HIS A 199 12.40 1.60 -2.62
C HIS A 199 13.36 0.69 -3.39
N ASP A 200 12.84 -0.19 -4.25
CA ASP A 200 13.66 -1.07 -5.12
C ASP A 200 14.55 -0.28 -6.09
N HIS A 201 13.97 0.69 -6.80
CA HIS A 201 14.71 1.60 -7.68
C HIS A 201 14.04 2.97 -7.67
N TYR A 202 14.46 3.80 -6.71
CA TYR A 202 13.93 5.15 -6.55
C TYR A 202 14.16 5.99 -7.80
N GLY A 203 13.11 6.67 -8.28
CA GLY A 203 13.16 7.47 -9.51
C GLY A 203 13.16 6.66 -10.82
N GLY A 204 13.10 5.32 -10.74
CA GLY A 204 12.94 4.45 -11.90
C GLY A 204 11.54 4.50 -12.54
N LYS A 205 11.39 3.82 -13.69
CA LYS A 205 10.10 3.74 -14.40
C LYS A 205 8.97 3.21 -13.50
N ASP A 206 9.20 2.09 -12.80
CA ASP A 206 8.15 1.48 -11.97
C ASP A 206 7.76 2.36 -10.77
N TYR A 207 8.72 3.08 -10.20
CA TYR A 207 8.47 4.10 -9.18
C TYR A 207 7.55 5.19 -9.74
N TRP A 208 7.88 5.75 -10.91
CA TRP A 208 7.10 6.82 -11.53
C TRP A 208 5.72 6.38 -12.02
N ASP A 209 5.58 5.15 -12.54
CA ASP A 209 4.28 4.61 -12.92
C ASP A 209 3.37 4.46 -11.71
N THR A 210 3.88 3.90 -10.61
CA THR A 210 3.12 3.83 -9.36
C THR A 210 2.81 5.22 -8.80
N ARG A 211 3.77 6.15 -8.83
CA ARG A 211 3.54 7.52 -8.36
C ARG A 211 2.49 8.24 -9.20
N ARG A 212 2.47 8.03 -10.52
CA ARG A 212 1.50 8.61 -11.46
C ARG A 212 0.13 7.97 -11.36
N SER A 213 0.03 6.71 -10.95
CA SER A 213 -1.26 6.05 -10.73
C SER A 213 -2.03 6.62 -9.52
N MET A 214 -1.34 7.28 -8.59
CA MET A 214 -1.95 7.96 -7.43
C MET A 214 -2.58 9.30 -7.82
N VAL A 215 -3.61 9.24 -8.65
CA VAL A 215 -4.44 10.39 -9.05
C VAL A 215 -5.42 10.69 -7.91
N TYR A 216 -5.58 11.96 -7.54
CA TYR A 216 -6.54 12.36 -6.50
C TYR A 216 -7.98 12.11 -6.96
N ALA A 217 -8.85 11.78 -5.99
CA ALA A 217 -10.27 11.59 -6.22
C ALA A 217 -10.89 12.81 -6.93
N GLN A 218 -11.83 12.55 -7.84
CA GLN A 218 -12.39 13.59 -8.71
C GLN A 218 -13.02 14.74 -7.91
N HIS A 219 -13.75 14.43 -6.84
CA HIS A 219 -14.40 15.45 -6.01
C HIS A 219 -13.39 16.40 -5.35
N LEU A 220 -12.19 15.91 -4.96
CA LEU A 220 -11.13 16.76 -4.43
C LEU A 220 -10.52 17.67 -5.51
N ARG A 221 -10.36 17.15 -6.73
CA ARG A 221 -9.86 17.94 -7.87
C ARG A 221 -10.83 19.08 -8.20
N ILE A 222 -12.13 18.79 -8.28
CA ILE A 222 -13.18 19.78 -8.55
C ILE A 222 -13.12 20.93 -7.53
N VAL A 223 -13.06 20.62 -6.23
CA VAL A 223 -12.95 21.65 -5.18
C VAL A 223 -11.67 22.48 -5.34
N GLY A 224 -10.55 21.84 -5.70
CA GLY A 224 -9.30 22.53 -6.00
C GLY A 224 -9.40 23.47 -7.21
N ASP A 225 -10.06 23.03 -8.29
CA ASP A 225 -10.25 23.80 -9.51
C ASP A 225 -11.22 24.97 -9.32
N GLU A 226 -12.29 24.79 -8.54
CA GLU A 226 -13.17 25.87 -8.12
C GLU A 226 -12.43 26.94 -7.32
N PHE A 227 -11.58 26.52 -6.38
CA PHE A 227 -10.73 27.44 -5.61
C PHE A 227 -9.76 28.21 -6.52
N ARG A 228 -9.08 27.51 -7.42
CA ARG A 228 -8.17 28.10 -8.42
C ARG A 228 -8.88 29.14 -9.28
N ALA A 229 -10.06 28.81 -9.80
CA ALA A 229 -10.82 29.69 -10.67
C ALA A 229 -11.29 30.94 -9.92
N HIS A 230 -11.88 30.77 -8.73
CA HIS A 230 -12.52 31.86 -8.00
C HIS A 230 -11.53 32.81 -7.31
N LEU A 231 -10.42 32.30 -6.79
CA LEU A 231 -9.52 33.09 -5.95
C LEU A 231 -8.16 33.36 -6.58
N LEU A 232 -7.72 32.53 -7.53
CA LEU A 232 -6.39 32.61 -8.11
C LEU A 232 -6.40 32.99 -9.60
N GLN A 233 -7.58 33.19 -10.20
CA GLN A 233 -7.75 33.44 -11.64
C GLN A 233 -7.04 32.37 -12.49
N SER A 234 -7.07 31.12 -12.03
CA SER A 234 -6.32 29.98 -12.57
C SER A 234 -7.27 28.92 -13.09
N ASN A 235 -6.94 28.35 -14.25
CA ASN A 235 -7.61 27.17 -14.83
C ASN A 235 -6.63 26.42 -15.75
N ASP A 236 -6.97 25.18 -16.10
CA ASP A 236 -6.07 24.30 -16.84
C ASP A 236 -5.68 24.83 -18.22
N GLU A 237 -6.61 25.49 -18.93
CA GLU A 237 -6.34 26.10 -20.24
C GLU A 237 -5.37 27.28 -20.14
N ALA A 238 -5.64 28.21 -19.21
CA ALA A 238 -4.81 29.39 -18.99
C ALA A 238 -3.40 29.02 -18.50
N ASP A 239 -3.31 28.03 -17.61
CA ASP A 239 -2.06 27.59 -17.00
C ASP A 239 -1.31 26.55 -17.85
N LYS A 240 -1.91 26.07 -18.95
CA LYS A 240 -1.41 24.98 -19.80
C LYS A 240 -1.15 23.69 -19.01
N THR A 241 -2.03 23.38 -18.06
CA THR A 241 -1.98 22.21 -17.18
C THR A 241 -3.07 21.18 -17.48
N ILE A 242 -3.61 21.18 -18.72
CA ILE A 242 -4.67 20.28 -19.21
C ILE A 242 -4.54 18.86 -18.64
N PHE A 243 -5.53 18.49 -17.84
CA PHE A 243 -5.59 17.19 -17.22
C PHE A 243 -5.86 16.07 -18.25
N GLN A 244 -5.20 14.93 -18.06
CA GLN A 244 -5.46 13.71 -18.82
C GLN A 244 -5.92 12.63 -17.84
N GLU A 245 -7.21 12.28 -17.93
CA GLU A 245 -7.87 11.30 -17.04
C GLU A 245 -7.17 9.93 -17.07
N ASP A 246 -6.72 9.49 -18.24
CA ASP A 246 -5.93 8.27 -18.31
C ASP A 246 -4.46 8.55 -18.07
N TRP A 247 -4.03 8.43 -16.80
CA TRP A 247 -2.66 8.74 -16.40
C TRP A 247 -1.62 8.04 -17.27
N THR A 248 -1.90 6.83 -17.77
CA THR A 248 -0.98 6.05 -18.63
C THR A 248 -0.65 6.76 -19.95
N LYS A 249 -1.54 7.64 -20.43
CA LYS A 249 -1.40 8.42 -21.67
C LYS A 249 -0.74 9.77 -21.46
N VAL A 250 -0.52 10.20 -20.20
CA VAL A 250 0.18 11.44 -19.91
C VAL A 250 1.59 11.37 -20.49
N LYS A 251 1.85 12.18 -21.51
CA LYS A 251 3.17 12.45 -22.05
C LYS A 251 3.32 13.96 -22.08
N VAL A 252 4.12 14.49 -21.16
CA VAL A 252 4.50 15.90 -21.20
C VAL A 252 5.82 15.98 -21.95
N LEU A 253 5.97 16.93 -22.87
CA LEU A 253 7.28 17.21 -23.46
C LEU A 253 8.26 17.45 -22.32
N GLY A 254 9.26 16.58 -22.18
CA GLY A 254 10.27 16.73 -21.16
C GLY A 254 10.91 18.11 -21.29
N CYS A 255 11.16 18.77 -20.16
CA CYS A 255 12.09 19.88 -20.13
C CYS A 255 13.41 19.37 -20.73
N LEU A 256 13.65 19.68 -22.01
CA LEU A 256 14.97 19.56 -22.58
C LEU A 256 15.88 20.43 -21.69
N PRO A 257 16.99 19.87 -21.18
CA PRO A 257 18.00 20.71 -20.59
C PRO A 257 18.56 21.57 -21.73
N ASN A 258 18.06 22.81 -21.87
CA ASN A 258 18.81 23.86 -22.54
C ASN A 258 19.97 24.27 -21.61
N PHE A 259 20.90 23.34 -21.38
CA PHE A 259 22.27 23.70 -21.04
C PHE A 259 22.91 24.12 -22.36
N TYR A 260 22.76 25.40 -22.70
CA TYR A 260 23.74 26.05 -23.54
C TYR A 260 25.03 26.15 -22.70
N PHE A 261 26.06 25.41 -23.10
CA PHE A 261 27.44 25.76 -22.79
C PHE A 261 27.80 27.08 -23.48
#